data_AF-A0A1H1R1Z4-F1
#
_entry.id   AF-A0A1H1R1Z4-F1
#
_cell.length_a   1.000
_cell.length_b   1.000
_cell.length_c   1.000
_cell.angle_alpha   90.00
_cell.angle_beta   90.00
_cell.angle_gamma   90.00
#
_symmetry.space_group_name_H-M   'P 1'
#
loop_
_entity.id
_entity.type
_entity.pdbx_description
1 polymer ?
#
loop_
_entity_poly.entity_id
_entity_poly.type
_entity_poly.pdbx_seq_one_letter_code
_entity_poly.pdbx_strand_id
1 'polypeptide(L)'
;MSFQEVDLTPKANPDLIWDLDQLEKRDLAERFIRLFENRLCVYSESVSQLYTNYGLHFPSEIGRKMVVLPNPYAFHDTLNHISPLSVRKTGLCVLPGQFQNHKGLLLARLGAKGEMLQARPFKSALAQIISKLKESGDVFLPVLVKGDLREFDQRMPYLHLHRLQLSQLPHLSAFERNDLQQTVTRKLLMLYRQADQLTC
;
A
#
# COMPACT_ATOMS: atom_id res chain seq x y z
N MET A 1 4.92 14.55 -45.25
CA MET A 1 5.42 14.39 -43.87
C MET A 1 4.20 14.49 -42.97
N SER A 2 3.74 13.37 -42.42
CA SER A 2 2.59 13.33 -41.50
C SER A 2 3.07 13.65 -40.09
N PHE A 3 2.58 14.74 -39.51
CA PHE A 3 2.76 15.02 -38.09
C PHE A 3 1.93 13.99 -37.32
N GLN A 4 2.61 13.12 -36.58
CA GLN A 4 1.98 12.21 -35.65
C GLN A 4 1.55 13.08 -34.46
N GLU A 5 0.24 13.30 -34.30
CA GLU A 5 -0.29 13.92 -33.09
C GLU A 5 0.13 13.07 -31.90
N VAL A 6 0.97 13.64 -31.04
CA VAL A 6 1.32 13.04 -29.76
C VAL A 6 0.09 13.14 -28.89
N ASP A 7 -0.58 12.01 -28.65
CA ASP A 7 -1.66 11.94 -27.69
C ASP A 7 -1.10 12.21 -26.28
N LEU A 8 -1.30 13.44 -25.82
CA LEU A 8 -0.90 13.92 -24.49
C LEU A 8 -1.95 13.59 -23.42
N THR A 9 -3.01 12.86 -23.75
CA THR A 9 -3.95 12.43 -22.71
C THR A 9 -3.25 11.45 -21.78
N PRO A 10 -3.26 11.69 -20.45
CA PRO A 10 -2.75 10.71 -19.51
C PRO A 10 -3.54 9.42 -19.71
N LYS A 11 -2.89 8.35 -20.18
CA LYS A 11 -3.51 7.03 -20.22
C LYS A 11 -4.05 6.75 -18.84
N ALA A 12 -5.37 6.56 -18.75
CA ALA A 12 -6.03 6.28 -17.47
C ALA A 12 -5.35 5.06 -16.84
N ASN A 13 -4.81 5.22 -15.63
CA ASN A 13 -4.17 4.14 -14.91
C ASN A 13 -5.24 3.34 -14.13
N PRO A 14 -5.63 2.14 -14.59
CA PRO A 14 -6.71 1.38 -13.93
C PRO A 14 -6.32 0.90 -12.54
N ASP A 15 -5.03 0.81 -12.21
CA ASP A 15 -4.55 0.38 -10.88
C ASP A 15 -4.73 1.45 -9.80
N LEU A 16 -4.98 2.69 -10.21
CA LEU A 16 -5.30 3.79 -9.31
C LEU A 16 -6.79 3.90 -9.02
N ILE A 17 -7.63 3.13 -9.72
CA ILE A 17 -9.08 3.09 -9.53
C ILE A 17 -9.44 1.75 -8.90
N TRP A 18 -9.79 1.78 -7.61
CA TRP A 18 -10.09 0.61 -6.81
C TRP A 18 -11.59 0.47 -6.64
N ASP A 19 -12.07 -0.74 -6.87
CA ASP A 19 -13.47 -1.09 -6.70
C ASP A 19 -13.76 -1.43 -5.23
N LEU A 20 -14.80 -0.82 -4.67
CA LEU A 20 -15.26 -1.02 -3.30
C LEU A 20 -16.65 -1.67 -3.24
N ASP A 21 -17.19 -2.16 -4.35
CA ASP A 21 -18.55 -2.72 -4.41
C ASP A 21 -18.75 -3.90 -3.46
N GLN A 22 -17.68 -4.64 -3.18
CA GLN A 22 -17.68 -5.81 -2.29
C GLN A 22 -17.57 -5.46 -0.80
N LEU A 23 -17.46 -4.18 -0.42
CA LEU A 23 -17.32 -3.76 0.97
C LEU A 23 -18.69 -3.36 1.53
N GLU A 24 -19.15 -4.09 2.55
CA GLU A 24 -20.43 -3.81 3.22
C GLU A 24 -20.32 -2.57 4.11
N LYS A 25 -19.24 -2.46 4.91
CA LYS A 25 -18.98 -1.28 5.77
C LYS A 25 -18.11 -0.24 5.07
N ARG A 26 -18.61 0.32 3.97
CA ARG A 26 -17.88 1.30 3.14
C ARG A 26 -17.30 2.46 3.95
N ASP A 27 -18.11 3.15 4.74
CA ASP A 27 -17.63 4.31 5.51
C ASP A 27 -16.49 3.96 6.46
N LEU A 28 -16.52 2.76 7.05
CA LEU A 28 -15.44 2.28 7.91
C LEU A 28 -14.19 1.96 7.10
N ALA A 29 -14.34 1.33 5.93
CA ALA A 29 -13.24 1.04 5.02
C ALA A 29 -12.59 2.31 4.47
N GLU A 30 -13.37 3.34 4.12
CA GLU A 30 -12.88 4.65 3.68
C GLU A 30 -12.07 5.35 4.78
N ARG A 31 -12.61 5.41 6.02
CA ARG A 31 -11.86 5.96 7.16
C ARG A 31 -10.59 5.17 7.43
N PHE A 32 -10.65 3.85 7.29
CA PHE A 32 -9.50 2.97 7.51
C PHE A 32 -8.39 3.18 6.49
N ILE A 33 -8.68 3.16 5.19
CA ILE A 33 -7.64 3.34 4.16
C ILE A 33 -7.01 4.74 4.22
N ARG A 34 -7.76 5.77 4.63
CA ARG A 34 -7.23 7.13 4.86
C ARG A 34 -6.15 7.18 5.94
N LEU A 35 -6.12 6.22 6.89
CA LEU A 35 -5.02 6.12 7.84
C LEU A 35 -3.68 5.83 7.15
N PHE A 36 -3.67 5.32 5.92
CA PHE A 36 -2.46 4.93 5.18
C PHE A 36 -2.12 5.88 4.03
N GLU A 37 -3.00 6.82 3.71
CA GLU A 37 -2.75 7.91 2.77
C GLU A 37 -1.42 8.60 3.11
N ASN A 38 -0.50 8.65 2.15
CA ASN A 38 0.86 9.17 2.29
C ASN A 38 1.74 8.50 3.36
N ARG A 39 1.29 7.42 4.00
CA ARG A 39 2.07 6.60 4.96
C ARG A 39 2.50 5.25 4.40
N LEU A 40 1.84 4.77 3.34
CA LEU A 40 2.28 3.66 2.51
C LEU A 40 2.28 4.09 1.05
N CYS A 41 3.21 3.55 0.26
CA CYS A 41 3.24 3.77 -1.17
C CYS A 41 2.20 2.90 -1.88
N VAL A 42 1.66 3.39 -3.00
CA VAL A 42 0.75 2.63 -3.89
C VAL A 42 1.51 2.24 -5.14
N TYR A 43 1.53 0.96 -5.46
CA TYR A 43 2.12 0.42 -6.68
C TYR A 43 1.05 0.27 -7.77
N SER A 44 1.41 0.67 -8.99
CA SER A 44 0.68 0.33 -10.20
C SER A 44 1.53 -0.57 -11.08
N GLU A 45 1.00 -1.75 -11.32
CA GLU A 45 1.60 -2.77 -12.18
C GLU A 45 1.56 -2.36 -13.66
N SER A 46 0.41 -1.83 -14.10
CA SER A 46 0.10 -1.46 -15.49
C SER A 46 1.09 -0.46 -16.07
N VAL A 47 1.65 0.43 -15.24
CA VAL A 47 2.67 1.40 -15.67
C VAL A 47 4.01 1.23 -14.94
N SER A 48 4.16 0.19 -14.12
CA SER A 48 5.39 -0.09 -13.35
C SER A 48 5.87 1.11 -12.52
N GLN A 49 4.93 1.78 -11.84
CA GLN A 49 5.19 2.97 -11.03
C GLN A 49 4.84 2.76 -9.56
N LEU A 50 5.60 3.38 -8.67
CA LEU A 50 5.33 3.46 -7.24
C LEU A 50 5.06 4.91 -6.85
N TYR A 51 3.83 5.18 -6.44
CA TYR A 51 3.37 6.49 -6.00
C TYR A 51 3.60 6.65 -4.51
N THR A 52 4.37 7.66 -4.15
CA THR A 52 4.74 7.93 -2.77
C THR A 52 3.90 9.08 -2.19
N ASN A 53 3.44 10.01 -3.01
CA ASN A 53 2.59 11.13 -2.60
C ASN A 53 1.29 11.16 -3.41
N TYR A 54 0.16 10.95 -2.73
CA TYR A 54 -1.16 10.86 -3.34
C TYR A 54 -2.27 11.28 -2.37
N GLY A 55 -3.41 11.65 -2.94
CA GLY A 55 -4.69 11.79 -2.24
C GLY A 55 -5.62 10.60 -2.52
N LEU A 56 -6.48 10.26 -1.58
CA LEU A 56 -7.56 9.29 -1.73
C LEU A 56 -8.89 10.02 -1.91
N HIS A 57 -9.50 9.80 -3.07
CA HIS A 57 -10.76 10.41 -3.47
C HIS A 57 -11.85 9.33 -3.62
N PHE A 58 -13.06 9.65 -3.18
CA PHE A 58 -14.21 8.75 -3.21
C PHE A 58 -15.35 9.46 -3.95
N PRO A 59 -15.29 9.54 -5.29
CA PRO A 59 -16.26 10.27 -6.08
C PRO A 59 -17.63 9.60 -5.98
N SER A 60 -18.66 10.36 -5.64
CA SER A 60 -20.04 9.84 -5.56
C SER A 60 -20.63 9.48 -6.93
N GLU A 61 -20.11 10.08 -8.00
CA GLU A 61 -20.64 9.95 -9.37
C GLU A 61 -20.15 8.71 -10.13
N ILE A 62 -19.04 8.08 -9.70
CA ILE A 62 -18.41 6.96 -10.43
C ILE A 62 -18.65 5.61 -9.71
N GLY A 63 -19.75 5.51 -8.96
CA GLY A 63 -20.10 4.32 -8.18
C GLY A 63 -19.27 4.18 -6.91
N ARG A 64 -19.18 2.96 -6.35
CA ARG A 64 -18.40 2.70 -5.13
C ARG A 64 -16.92 2.50 -5.49
N LYS A 65 -16.26 3.59 -5.90
CA LYS A 65 -14.85 3.56 -6.27
C LYS A 65 -14.02 4.44 -5.35
N MET A 66 -12.79 4.00 -5.12
CA MET A 66 -11.71 4.82 -4.57
C MET A 66 -10.73 5.14 -5.68
N VAL A 67 -10.35 6.39 -5.79
CA VAL A 67 -9.35 6.86 -6.75
C VAL A 67 -8.13 7.35 -5.98
N VAL A 68 -6.99 6.76 -6.27
CA VAL A 68 -5.67 7.22 -5.83
C VAL A 68 -5.23 8.30 -6.81
N LEU A 69 -5.12 9.54 -6.36
CA LEU A 69 -4.69 10.67 -7.17
C LEU A 69 -3.26 11.08 -6.78
N PRO A 70 -2.24 10.74 -7.59
CA PRO A 70 -0.88 11.25 -7.37
C PRO A 70 -0.87 12.77 -7.38
N ASN A 71 0.02 13.38 -6.60
CA ASN A 71 0.18 14.83 -6.62
C ASN A 71 0.75 15.30 -7.98
N PRO A 72 -0.02 16.04 -8.81
CA PRO A 72 0.43 16.43 -10.14
C PRO A 72 1.56 17.46 -10.12
N TYR A 73 1.85 18.08 -8.98
CA TYR A 73 2.94 19.05 -8.81
C TYR A 73 4.21 18.44 -8.19
N ALA A 74 4.17 17.15 -7.83
CA ALA A 74 5.28 16.45 -7.20
C ALA A 74 5.72 15.24 -8.04
N PHE A 75 6.14 15.48 -9.28
CA PHE A 75 6.58 14.41 -10.18
C PHE A 75 7.75 13.57 -9.62
N HIS A 76 8.58 14.15 -8.75
CA HIS A 76 9.67 13.45 -8.05
C HIS A 76 9.17 12.44 -7.00
N ASP A 77 7.88 12.48 -6.64
CA ASP A 77 7.27 11.53 -5.70
C ASP A 77 6.73 10.27 -6.40
N THR A 78 6.93 10.15 -7.72
CA THR A 78 6.61 8.94 -8.50
C THR A 78 7.89 8.23 -8.91
N LEU A 79 8.09 7.02 -8.41
CA LEU A 79 9.24 6.19 -8.74
C LEU A 79 8.89 5.27 -9.90
N ASN A 80 9.73 5.27 -10.94
CA ASN A 80 9.47 4.57 -12.21
C ASN A 80 10.27 3.27 -12.32
N HIS A 81 9.94 2.47 -13.35
CA HIS A 81 10.67 1.24 -13.69
C HIS A 81 10.66 0.19 -12.56
N ILE A 82 9.58 0.14 -11.78
CA ILE A 82 9.41 -0.85 -10.71
C ILE A 82 8.75 -2.10 -11.31
N SER A 83 9.59 -3.10 -11.62
CA SER A 83 9.15 -4.36 -12.23
C SER A 83 8.07 -5.06 -11.37
N PRO A 84 6.99 -5.60 -11.98
CA PRO A 84 5.96 -6.35 -11.25
C PRO A 84 6.52 -7.53 -10.46
N LEU A 85 7.59 -8.17 -10.97
CA LEU A 85 8.26 -9.28 -10.30
C LEU A 85 8.95 -8.88 -8.98
N SER A 86 9.14 -7.58 -8.74
CA SER A 86 9.68 -7.06 -7.49
C SER A 86 8.64 -6.87 -6.40
N VAL A 87 7.34 -6.93 -6.71
CA VAL A 87 6.25 -6.74 -5.74
C VAL A 87 5.63 -8.08 -5.38
N ARG A 88 5.73 -8.49 -4.12
CA ARG A 88 5.28 -9.81 -3.65
C ARG A 88 4.25 -9.70 -2.54
N LYS A 89 3.23 -10.55 -2.59
CA LYS A 89 2.28 -10.75 -1.49
C LYS A 89 3.03 -11.21 -0.24
N THR A 90 2.73 -10.60 0.90
CA THR A 90 3.36 -10.98 2.17
C THR A 90 2.54 -11.97 2.99
N GLY A 91 1.24 -12.07 2.72
CA GLY A 91 0.29 -12.77 3.59
C GLY A 91 0.07 -12.04 4.92
N LEU A 92 0.57 -10.81 5.08
CA LEU A 92 0.30 -9.96 6.23
C LEU A 92 -0.90 -9.07 5.92
N CYS A 93 -1.71 -8.81 6.94
CA CYS A 93 -2.79 -7.84 6.86
C CYS A 93 -2.76 -6.90 8.06
N VAL A 94 -3.08 -5.63 7.80
CA VAL A 94 -3.29 -4.60 8.82
C VAL A 94 -4.78 -4.44 9.03
N LEU A 95 -5.21 -4.31 10.27
CA LEU A 95 -6.62 -4.14 10.62
C LEU A 95 -6.77 -3.14 11.78
N PRO A 96 -7.95 -2.51 11.94
CA PRO A 96 -8.25 -1.65 13.09
C PRO A 96 -8.15 -2.43 14.42
N GLY A 97 -7.47 -1.86 15.41
CA GLY A 97 -7.31 -2.50 16.71
C GLY A 97 -8.58 -2.59 17.53
N GLN A 98 -9.57 -1.72 17.27
CA GLN A 98 -10.83 -1.70 18.00
C GLN A 98 -11.58 -3.03 17.92
N PHE A 99 -11.31 -3.85 16.89
CA PHE A 99 -11.86 -5.19 16.76
C PHE A 99 -11.49 -6.13 17.93
N GLN A 100 -10.33 -5.92 18.56
CA GLN A 100 -9.88 -6.69 19.72
C GLN A 100 -9.75 -5.83 20.97
N ASN A 101 -10.55 -4.75 21.08
CA ASN A 101 -10.45 -3.77 22.16
C ASN A 101 -9.02 -3.20 22.34
N HIS A 102 -8.26 -3.13 21.25
CA HIS A 102 -6.92 -2.58 21.21
C HIS A 102 -6.94 -1.18 20.61
N LYS A 103 -6.11 -0.27 21.11
CA LYS A 103 -5.91 1.03 20.46
C LYS A 103 -4.95 0.89 19.29
N GLY A 104 -5.12 1.73 18.27
CA GLY A 104 -4.22 1.74 17.13
C GLY A 104 -4.50 0.63 16.12
N LEU A 105 -3.43 0.17 15.47
CA LEU A 105 -3.46 -0.87 14.44
C LEU A 105 -3.04 -2.24 15.00
N LEU A 106 -3.57 -3.31 14.40
CA LEU A 106 -3.05 -4.66 14.55
C LEU A 106 -2.45 -5.15 13.24
N LEU A 107 -1.50 -6.08 13.35
CA LEU A 107 -0.95 -6.84 12.23
C LEU A 107 -1.28 -8.32 12.45
N ALA A 108 -1.87 -8.96 11.45
CA ALA A 108 -2.19 -10.37 11.46
C ALA A 108 -1.62 -11.06 10.21
N ARG A 109 -1.51 -12.38 10.25
CA ARG A 109 -1.19 -13.20 9.07
C ARG A 109 -2.48 -13.77 8.51
N LEU A 110 -2.61 -13.84 7.19
CA LEU A 110 -3.68 -14.59 6.54
C LEU A 110 -3.25 -16.04 6.38
N GLY A 111 -4.15 -16.95 6.77
CA GLY A 111 -4.02 -18.38 6.50
C GLY A 111 -4.32 -18.71 5.04
N ALA A 112 -4.11 -19.97 4.67
CA ALA A 112 -4.29 -20.43 3.30
C ALA A 112 -5.76 -20.35 2.82
N LYS A 113 -6.73 -20.36 3.75
CA LYS A 113 -8.16 -20.24 3.45
C LYS A 113 -8.68 -18.82 3.60
N GLY A 114 -7.79 -17.84 3.82
CA GLY A 114 -8.14 -16.43 4.02
C GLY A 114 -8.56 -16.08 5.45
N GLU A 115 -8.43 -17.01 6.39
CA GLU A 115 -8.70 -16.77 7.81
C GLU A 115 -7.61 -15.92 8.46
N MET A 116 -7.98 -15.06 9.41
CA MET A 116 -7.01 -14.26 10.16
C MET A 116 -6.34 -15.10 11.25
N LEU A 117 -5.02 -15.21 11.18
CA LEU A 117 -4.16 -15.89 12.12
C LEU A 117 -3.39 -14.88 12.97
N GLN A 118 -3.47 -15.03 14.29
CA GLN A 118 -2.62 -14.35 15.28
C GLN A 118 -2.46 -12.84 15.06
N ALA A 119 -3.51 -12.07 15.31
CA ALA A 119 -3.42 -10.61 15.35
C ALA A 119 -2.57 -10.16 16.55
N ARG A 120 -1.63 -9.24 16.32
CA ARG A 120 -0.75 -8.66 17.33
C ARG A 120 -0.70 -7.14 17.16
N PRO A 121 -0.35 -6.37 18.21
CA PRO A 121 -0.13 -4.93 18.09
C PRO A 121 0.83 -4.60 16.95
N PHE A 122 0.45 -3.64 16.10
CA PHE A 122 1.17 -3.37 14.86
C PHE A 122 2.65 -3.06 15.09
N LYS A 123 2.98 -2.20 16.06
CA LYS A 123 4.38 -1.83 16.36
C LYS A 123 5.22 -3.05 16.74
N SER A 124 4.76 -3.86 17.70
CA SER A 124 5.55 -5.00 18.19
C SER A 124 5.72 -6.07 17.11
N ALA A 125 4.66 -6.33 16.33
CA ALA A 125 4.71 -7.28 15.22
C ALA A 125 5.63 -6.79 14.08
N LEU A 126 5.52 -5.51 13.70
CA LEU A 126 6.36 -4.92 12.66
C LEU A 126 7.83 -4.87 13.07
N ALA A 127 8.15 -4.54 14.33
CA ALA A 127 9.51 -4.58 14.85
C ALA A 127 10.13 -5.99 14.74
N GLN A 128 9.37 -7.04 15.06
CA GLN A 128 9.81 -8.43 14.89
C GLN A 128 10.11 -8.76 13.42
N ILE A 129 9.27 -8.31 12.49
CA ILE A 129 9.47 -8.52 11.04
C ILE A 129 10.74 -7.81 10.56
N ILE A 130 10.92 -6.54 10.94
CA ILE A 130 12.08 -5.74 10.55
C ILE A 130 13.37 -6.39 11.07
N SER A 131 13.40 -6.78 12.35
CA SER A 131 14.58 -7.43 12.95
C SER A 131 14.93 -8.74 12.23
N LYS A 132 13.93 -9.60 12.00
CA LYS A 132 14.15 -10.89 11.32
C LYS A 132 14.66 -10.74 9.88
N LEU A 133 14.12 -9.79 9.12
CA LEU A 133 14.59 -9.55 7.76
C LEU A 133 16.01 -8.99 7.75
N LYS A 134 16.33 -8.09 8.69
CA LYS A 134 17.67 -7.53 8.86
C LYS A 134 18.72 -8.63 9.15
N GLU A 135 18.38 -9.63 9.96
CA GLU A 135 19.25 -10.79 10.22
C GLU A 135 19.58 -11.58 8.94
N SER A 136 18.64 -11.64 8.00
CA SER A 136 18.86 -12.26 6.68
C SER A 136 19.45 -11.32 5.62
N GLY A 137 19.84 -10.09 6.00
CA GLY A 137 20.34 -9.09 5.06
C GLY A 137 19.28 -8.50 4.11
N ASP A 138 18.01 -8.65 4.45
CA ASP A 138 16.86 -8.14 3.69
C ASP A 138 16.17 -6.99 4.44
N VAL A 139 15.28 -6.27 3.77
CA VAL A 139 14.54 -5.13 4.32
C VAL A 139 13.04 -5.31 4.08
N PHE A 140 12.23 -4.80 5.01
CA PHE A 140 10.77 -4.78 4.83
C PHE A 140 10.33 -3.47 4.19
N LEU A 141 9.93 -3.52 2.92
CA LEU A 141 9.47 -2.37 2.16
C LEU A 141 7.99 -2.57 1.75
N PRO A 142 7.03 -2.29 2.66
CA PRO A 142 5.62 -2.55 2.38
C PRO A 142 5.06 -1.55 1.39
N VAL A 143 4.22 -2.06 0.49
CA VAL A 143 3.49 -1.30 -0.53
C VAL A 143 2.06 -1.81 -0.61
N LEU A 144 1.18 -0.97 -1.14
CA LEU A 144 -0.21 -1.32 -1.44
C LEU A 144 -0.38 -1.49 -2.95
N VAL A 145 -1.23 -2.43 -3.36
CA VAL A 145 -1.65 -2.60 -4.75
C VAL A 145 -3.18 -2.62 -4.83
N LYS A 146 -3.72 -2.38 -6.02
CA LYS A 146 -5.16 -2.48 -6.27
C LYS A 146 -5.74 -3.79 -5.75
N GLY A 147 -6.80 -3.68 -4.95
CA GLY A 147 -7.50 -4.81 -4.34
C GLY A 147 -6.91 -5.30 -3.01
N ASP A 148 -5.98 -4.54 -2.40
CA ASP A 148 -5.47 -4.82 -1.06
C ASP A 148 -6.42 -4.40 0.06
N LEU A 149 -7.28 -3.39 -0.16
CA LEU A 149 -8.37 -3.05 0.75
C LEU A 149 -9.48 -4.10 0.61
N ARG A 150 -9.75 -4.83 1.69
CA ARG A 150 -10.71 -5.94 1.72
C ARG A 150 -11.49 -5.94 3.03
N GLU A 151 -12.48 -6.82 3.13
CA GLU A 151 -13.28 -6.98 4.34
C GLU A 151 -13.27 -8.44 4.82
N PHE A 152 -13.21 -8.63 6.14
CA PHE A 152 -13.37 -9.92 6.80
C PHE A 152 -14.79 -10.01 7.37
N ASP A 153 -15.46 -11.14 7.11
CA ASP A 153 -16.84 -11.43 7.54
C ASP A 153 -17.83 -10.27 7.35
N GLN A 154 -17.70 -9.53 6.23
CA GLN A 154 -18.61 -8.43 5.86
C GLN A 154 -18.72 -7.32 6.93
N ARG A 155 -17.69 -7.17 7.78
CA ARG A 155 -17.72 -6.24 8.92
C ARG A 155 -16.45 -5.44 9.11
N MET A 156 -15.31 -6.06 8.87
CA MET A 156 -14.02 -5.51 9.31
C MET A 156 -13.12 -5.27 8.10
N PRO A 157 -12.82 -4.01 7.76
CA PRO A 157 -11.85 -3.75 6.72
C PRO A 157 -10.45 -4.15 7.18
N TYR A 158 -9.66 -4.66 6.26
CA TYR A 158 -8.25 -4.90 6.44
C TYR A 158 -7.48 -4.55 5.16
N LEU A 159 -6.20 -4.28 5.31
CA LEU A 159 -5.28 -4.05 4.20
C LEU A 159 -4.33 -5.22 4.11
N HIS A 160 -4.43 -5.97 3.03
CA HIS A 160 -3.41 -6.94 2.68
C HIS A 160 -2.13 -6.21 2.25
N LEU A 161 -0.97 -6.63 2.74
CA LEU A 161 0.29 -5.98 2.42
C LEU A 161 1.05 -6.74 1.34
N HIS A 162 1.55 -5.99 0.37
CA HIS A 162 2.63 -6.43 -0.50
C HIS A 162 3.96 -5.89 0.03
N ARG A 163 5.07 -6.46 -0.45
CA ARG A 163 6.42 -5.94 -0.22
C ARG A 163 7.18 -5.79 -1.52
N LEU A 164 8.03 -4.78 -1.58
CA LEU A 164 8.99 -4.54 -2.64
C LEU A 164 10.31 -5.27 -2.34
N GLN A 165 10.85 -5.99 -3.31
CA GLN A 165 12.12 -6.70 -3.25
C GLN A 165 13.14 -6.05 -4.18
N LEU A 166 14.10 -5.31 -3.62
CA LEU A 166 15.09 -4.57 -4.41
C LEU A 166 16.05 -5.48 -5.19
N SER A 167 16.26 -6.71 -4.73
CA SER A 167 17.04 -7.72 -5.45
C SER A 167 16.42 -8.12 -6.79
N GLN A 168 15.13 -7.87 -6.99
CA GLN A 168 14.39 -8.11 -8.24
C GLN A 168 14.35 -6.87 -9.15
N LEU A 169 15.19 -5.87 -8.89
CA LEU A 169 15.35 -4.67 -9.70
C LEU A 169 16.82 -4.50 -10.16
N PRO A 170 17.42 -5.49 -10.84
CA PRO A 170 18.83 -5.44 -11.22
C PRO A 170 19.15 -4.36 -12.26
N HIS A 171 18.14 -3.91 -13.01
CA HIS A 171 18.27 -2.83 -13.99
C HIS A 171 18.40 -1.44 -13.37
N LEU A 172 18.02 -1.28 -12.09
CA LEU A 172 18.20 -0.03 -11.37
C LEU A 172 19.63 0.06 -10.83
N SER A 173 20.21 1.25 -10.95
CA SER A 173 21.49 1.57 -10.34
C SER A 173 21.46 1.39 -8.82
N ALA A 174 22.64 1.30 -8.21
CA ALA A 174 22.75 1.23 -6.76
C ALA A 174 22.15 2.48 -6.07
N PHE A 175 22.29 3.65 -6.71
CA PHE A 175 21.73 4.90 -6.22
C PHE A 175 20.19 4.87 -6.23
N GLU A 176 19.57 4.49 -7.35
CA GLU A 176 18.11 4.39 -7.46
C GLU A 176 17.52 3.37 -6.48
N ARG A 177 18.17 2.21 -6.32
CA ARG A 177 17.73 1.21 -5.33
C ARG A 177 17.84 1.74 -3.90
N ASN A 178 18.87 2.52 -3.60
CA ASN A 178 19.03 3.14 -2.27
C ASN A 178 17.95 4.19 -2.01
N ASP A 179 17.71 5.09 -2.96
CA ASP A 179 16.66 6.12 -2.84
C ASP A 179 15.27 5.50 -2.67
N LEU A 180 14.95 4.47 -3.45
CA LEU A 180 13.73 3.67 -3.32
C LEU A 180 13.60 3.02 -1.94
N GLN A 181 14.69 2.41 -1.43
CA GLN A 181 14.73 1.85 -0.07
C GLN A 181 14.44 2.92 0.98
N GLN A 182 15.13 4.06 0.91
CA GLN A 182 15.03 5.14 1.89
C GLN A 182 13.63 5.74 1.90
N THR A 183 13.05 5.99 0.72
CA THR A 183 11.74 6.59 0.58
C THR A 183 10.64 5.70 1.17
N VAL A 184 10.62 4.41 0.86
CA VAL A 184 9.64 3.47 1.43
C VAL A 184 9.88 3.27 2.93
N THR A 185 11.14 3.17 3.37
CA THR A 185 11.50 3.04 4.79
C THR A 185 11.04 4.25 5.60
N ARG A 186 11.22 5.48 5.09
CA ARG A 186 10.79 6.71 5.75
C ARG A 186 9.28 6.69 6.01
N LYS A 187 8.48 6.29 5.02
CA LYS A 187 7.03 6.15 5.16
C LYS A 187 6.62 5.07 6.16
N LEU A 188 7.27 3.90 6.10
CA LEU A 188 7.07 2.84 7.09
C LEU A 188 7.37 3.32 8.51
N LEU A 189 8.46 4.08 8.72
CA LEU A 189 8.82 4.61 10.04
C LEU A 189 7.82 5.68 10.53
N MET A 190 7.26 6.49 9.62
CA MET A 190 6.17 7.41 9.97
C MET A 190 4.93 6.65 10.44
N LEU A 191 4.50 5.64 9.68
CA LEU A 191 3.40 4.75 10.06
C LEU A 191 3.67 4.08 11.41
N TYR A 192 4.87 3.52 11.59
CA TYR A 192 5.29 2.89 12.84
C TYR A 192 5.13 3.83 14.02
N ARG A 193 5.65 5.06 13.95
CA ARG A 193 5.58 6.04 15.06
C ARG A 193 4.13 6.37 15.44
N GLN A 194 3.27 6.53 14.45
CA GLN A 194 1.87 6.96 14.62
C GLN A 194 0.90 5.80 14.90
N ALA A 195 1.30 4.55 14.72
CA ALA A 195 0.40 3.39 14.70
C ALA A 195 -0.56 3.28 15.90
N ASP A 196 -0.13 3.65 17.12
CA ASP A 196 -0.97 3.56 18.33
C ASP A 196 -2.03 4.67 18.41
N GLN A 197 -1.86 5.74 17.63
CA GLN A 197 -2.75 6.90 17.56
C GLN A 197 -3.74 6.79 16.39
N LEU A 198 -3.52 5.86 15.46
CA LEU A 198 -4.35 5.68 14.28
C LEU A 198 -5.59 4.84 14.61
N THR A 199 -6.76 5.46 14.57
CA THR A 199 -8.05 4.84 14.88
C THR A 199 -9.11 5.27 13.87
N CYS A 200 -9.96 4.33 13.44
CA CYS A 200 -11.11 4.57 12.55
C CYS A 200 -12.39 4.97 13.29
#